data_AF-A0A9D2CUG5-F1
#
_entry.id   AF-A0A9D2CUG5-F1
#
_cell.length_a   1.000
_cell.length_b   1.000
_cell.length_c   1.000
_cell.angle_alpha   90.00
_cell.angle_beta   90.00
_cell.angle_gamma   90.00
#
_symmetry.space_group_name_H-M   'P 1'
#
loop_
_entity.id
_entity.type
_entity.pdbx_description
1 polymer ?
#
loop_
_entity_poly.entity_id
_entity_poly.type
_entity_poly.pdbx_seq_one_letter_code
_entity_poly.pdbx_strand_id
1 'polypeptide(L)'
;MQKSPYSVLGLKDDATQEQIDNAYYNLKQQYEAKLFEEGEVGMEASKKLAELERAYSDCIEDLNKRVSYDNYGGTYGMVEDLIRQGKINEAQKQLDAIEPRDAEWHYMQAVIYYKRNWHIESKKQLELAVALDPGNAKYQNTLNKLTESINNSNAQQQSAQGRGGYARPDAQAAGNAATASACCNTCSTLICCDCLCECCGGDLIPCC
;
A
#
# COMPACT_ATOMS: atom_id res chain seq x y z
N MET A 1 14.97 -10.92 35.50
CA MET A 1 13.60 -10.73 34.99
C MET A 1 13.29 -9.25 35.09
N GLN A 2 13.08 -8.56 33.96
CA GLN A 2 12.52 -7.21 33.97
C GLN A 2 11.13 -7.30 34.60
N LYS A 3 10.82 -6.48 35.61
CA LYS A 3 9.47 -6.42 36.17
C LYS A 3 8.53 -5.91 35.07
N SER A 4 7.35 -6.53 34.92
CA SER A 4 6.30 -5.96 34.06
C SER A 4 6.00 -4.53 34.57
N PRO A 5 5.89 -3.51 33.70
CA PRO A 5 5.52 -2.16 34.10
C PRO A 5 4.27 -2.13 34.98
N TYR A 6 3.27 -2.96 34.65
CA TYR A 6 2.03 -3.10 35.42
C TYR A 6 2.27 -3.62 36.84
N SER A 7 3.25 -4.50 37.04
CA SER A 7 3.60 -5.01 38.37
C SER A 7 4.21 -3.95 39.28
N VAL A 8 4.87 -2.93 38.71
CA VAL A 8 5.41 -1.79 39.50
C VAL A 8 4.28 -0.94 40.07
N LEU A 9 3.17 -0.81 39.33
CA LEU A 9 1.95 -0.15 39.80
C LEU A 9 1.04 -1.06 40.64
N GLY A 10 1.37 -2.35 40.78
CA GLY A 10 0.54 -3.33 41.49
C GLY A 10 -0.73 -3.74 40.72
N LEU A 11 -0.74 -3.55 39.41
CA LEU A 11 -1.85 -3.85 38.52
C LEU A 11 -1.59 -5.12 37.71
N LYS A 12 -2.68 -5.67 37.15
CA LYS A 12 -2.61 -6.72 36.13
C LYS A 12 -2.36 -6.11 34.76
N ASP A 13 -1.86 -6.92 33.83
CA ASP A 13 -1.55 -6.51 32.46
C ASP A 13 -2.82 -6.14 31.65
N ASP A 14 -4.03 -6.34 32.16
CA ASP A 14 -5.33 -5.96 31.56
C ASP A 14 -5.97 -4.70 32.16
N ALA A 15 -5.22 -3.95 32.97
CA ALA A 15 -5.74 -2.76 33.64
C ALA A 15 -6.21 -1.67 32.66
N THR A 16 -7.31 -1.01 33.00
CA THR A 16 -7.83 0.13 32.24
C THR A 16 -7.03 1.40 32.51
N GLN A 17 -7.14 2.40 31.63
CA GLN A 17 -6.47 3.70 31.82
C GLN A 17 -6.76 4.32 33.18
N GLU A 18 -8.03 4.31 33.61
CA GLU A 18 -8.43 4.85 34.91
C GLU A 18 -7.76 4.13 36.08
N GLN A 19 -7.57 2.81 35.97
CA GLN A 19 -6.90 2.02 37.01
C GLN A 19 -5.41 2.35 37.07
N ILE A 20 -4.75 2.50 35.92
CA ILE A 20 -3.34 2.90 35.80
C ILE A 20 -3.14 4.29 36.42
N ASP A 21 -3.99 5.25 36.06
CA ASP A 21 -3.93 6.62 36.57
C ASP A 21 -4.11 6.67 38.09
N ASN A 22 -5.15 6.01 38.61
CA ASN A 22 -5.41 5.97 40.05
C ASN A 22 -4.26 5.32 40.84
N ALA A 23 -3.71 4.20 40.34
CA ALA A 23 -2.57 3.54 41.00
C ALA A 23 -1.33 4.45 41.00
N TYR A 24 -1.06 5.11 39.87
CA TYR A 24 0.05 6.06 39.73
C TYR A 24 -0.06 7.23 40.71
N TYR A 25 -1.21 7.91 40.77
CA TYR A 25 -1.40 9.05 41.66
C TYR A 25 -1.25 8.67 43.14
N ASN A 26 -1.81 7.53 43.55
CA ASN A 26 -1.72 7.04 44.93
C ASN A 26 -0.27 6.72 45.33
N LEU A 27 0.49 6.04 44.48
CA LEU A 27 1.89 5.70 44.76
C LEU A 27 2.79 6.94 44.72
N LYS A 28 2.55 7.84 43.78
CA LYS A 28 3.29 9.10 43.66
C LYS A 28 3.17 9.93 44.92
N GLN A 29 1.96 10.12 45.45
CA GLN A 29 1.75 10.89 46.69
C GLN A 29 2.48 10.27 47.89
N GLN A 30 2.53 8.93 47.99
CA GLN A 30 3.25 8.24 49.05
C GLN A 30 4.76 8.43 48.96
N TYR A 31 5.33 8.42 47.75
CA TYR A 31 6.76 8.63 47.55
C TYR A 31 7.16 10.10 47.68
N GLU A 32 6.32 11.05 47.22
CA GLU A 32 6.55 12.48 47.41
C GLU A 32 6.56 12.87 48.89
N ALA A 33 5.66 12.31 49.71
CA ALA A 33 5.66 12.56 51.15
C ALA A 33 6.97 12.08 51.83
N LYS A 34 7.49 10.93 51.39
CA LYS A 34 8.74 10.33 51.90
C LYS A 34 9.99 11.02 51.36
N LEU A 35 9.88 11.82 50.30
CA LEU A 35 11.01 12.54 49.71
C LEU A 35 11.58 13.61 50.66
N PHE A 36 10.72 14.18 51.51
CA PHE A 36 11.10 15.20 52.49
C PHE A 36 11.66 14.62 53.79
N GLU A 37 11.73 13.28 53.92
CA GLU A 37 12.36 12.63 55.06
C GLU A 37 13.90 12.65 54.94
N GLU A 38 14.58 12.91 56.05
CA GLU A 38 16.05 13.03 56.07
C GLU A 38 16.75 11.67 55.89
N GLY A 39 17.90 11.69 55.22
CA GLY A 39 18.79 10.54 55.12
C GLY A 39 18.44 9.55 53.99
N GLU A 40 18.47 8.25 54.31
CA GLU A 40 18.35 7.17 53.33
C GLU A 40 16.93 7.05 52.73
N VAL A 41 15.90 7.44 53.50
CA VAL A 41 14.49 7.33 53.10
C VAL A 41 14.16 8.26 51.94
N GLY A 42 14.61 9.52 51.98
CA GLY A 42 14.42 10.47 50.89
C GLY A 42 15.13 10.04 49.60
N MET A 43 16.34 9.45 49.71
CA MET A 43 17.05 8.91 48.55
C MET A 43 16.33 7.70 47.93
N GLU A 44 15.78 6.82 48.76
CA GLU A 44 15.02 5.65 48.28
C GLU A 44 13.68 6.07 47.65
N ALA A 45 12.99 7.05 48.23
CA ALA A 45 11.77 7.63 47.68
C ALA A 45 12.01 8.24 46.29
N SER A 46 13.12 8.97 46.11
CA SER A 46 13.51 9.53 44.81
C SER A 46 13.69 8.44 43.75
N LYS A 47 14.38 7.33 44.08
CA LYS A 47 14.56 6.20 43.16
C LYS A 47 13.24 5.52 42.79
N LYS A 48 12.36 5.30 43.78
CA LYS A 48 11.05 4.68 43.55
C LYS A 48 10.13 5.57 42.72
N LEU A 49 10.21 6.89 42.89
CA LEU A 49 9.45 7.84 42.07
C LEU A 49 9.90 7.78 40.61
N ALA A 50 11.21 7.72 40.35
CA ALA A 50 11.73 7.55 38.99
C ALA A 50 11.33 6.19 38.37
N GLU A 51 11.34 5.10 39.14
CA GLU A 51 10.84 3.79 38.68
C GLU A 51 9.34 3.85 38.36
N LEU A 52 8.56 4.56 39.18
CA LEU A 52 7.13 4.74 38.98
C LEU A 52 6.80 5.54 37.73
N GLU A 53 7.48 6.67 37.49
CA GLU A 53 7.26 7.50 36.29
C GLU A 53 7.58 6.72 35.01
N ARG A 54 8.67 5.96 35.01
CA ARG A 54 9.04 5.09 33.89
C ARG A 54 8.00 3.98 33.68
N ALA A 55 7.57 3.31 34.74
CA ALA A 55 6.58 2.24 34.63
C ALA A 55 5.23 2.79 34.12
N TYR A 56 4.83 3.98 34.57
CA TYR A 56 3.63 4.64 34.09
C TYR A 56 3.70 4.96 32.60
N SER A 57 4.82 5.55 32.12
CA SER A 57 4.98 5.82 30.68
C SER A 57 4.91 4.54 29.84
N ASP A 58 5.55 3.47 30.31
CA ASP A 58 5.55 2.18 29.61
C ASP A 58 4.14 1.56 29.58
N CYS A 59 3.37 1.65 30.68
CA CYS A 59 1.98 1.18 30.74
C CYS A 59 1.05 1.94 29.79
N ILE A 60 1.20 3.27 29.70
CA ILE A 60 0.39 4.09 28.79
C ILE A 60 0.73 3.80 27.32
N GLU A 61 2.01 3.58 27.01
CA GLU A 61 2.42 3.20 25.66
C GLU A 61 1.83 1.84 25.25
N ASP A 62 1.87 0.84 26.13
CA ASP A 62 1.29 -0.47 25.88
C ASP A 62 -0.23 -0.42 25.75
N LEU A 63 -0.92 0.34 26.62
CA LEU A 63 -2.36 0.56 26.51
C LEU A 63 -2.72 1.19 25.15
N ASN A 64 -2.00 2.22 24.73
CA ASN A 64 -2.24 2.87 23.43
C ASN A 64 -2.03 1.92 22.25
N LYS A 65 -1.02 1.03 22.33
CA LYS A 65 -0.81 -0.01 21.31
C LYS A 65 -1.98 -0.98 21.26
N ARG A 66 -2.49 -1.42 22.41
CA ARG A 66 -3.65 -2.33 22.50
C ARG A 66 -4.93 -1.68 21.97
N VAL A 67 -5.23 -0.45 22.40
CA VAL A 67 -6.39 0.31 21.91
C VAL A 67 -6.29 0.55 20.41
N SER A 68 -5.08 0.84 19.89
CA SER A 68 -4.85 0.97 18.45
C SER A 68 -5.09 -0.36 17.75
N TYR A 69 -4.55 -1.46 18.27
CA TYR A 69 -4.76 -2.81 17.72
C TYR A 69 -6.24 -3.18 17.63
N ASP A 70 -7.02 -2.90 18.68
CA ASP A 70 -8.46 -3.16 18.72
C ASP A 70 -9.24 -2.26 17.75
N ASN A 71 -8.90 -0.96 17.67
CA ASN A 71 -9.56 -0.01 16.77
C ASN A 71 -9.30 -0.31 15.30
N TYR A 72 -8.09 -0.78 14.97
CA TYR A 72 -7.68 -1.08 13.61
C TYR A 72 -7.90 -2.55 13.21
N GLY A 73 -8.39 -3.40 14.12
CA GLY A 73 -8.73 -4.80 13.82
C GLY A 73 -7.51 -5.70 13.59
N GLY A 74 -6.38 -5.38 14.23
CA GLY A 74 -5.15 -6.17 14.16
C GLY A 74 -3.89 -5.35 13.91
N THR A 75 -2.74 -6.04 13.87
CA THR A 75 -1.40 -5.44 13.71
C THR A 75 -1.30 -4.59 12.43
N TYR A 76 -1.99 -4.99 11.37
CA TYR A 76 -1.87 -4.38 10.05
C TYR A 76 -2.93 -3.32 9.74
N GLY A 77 -3.94 -3.14 10.59
CA GLY A 77 -5.04 -2.24 10.26
C GLY A 77 -4.63 -0.77 10.17
N MET A 78 -3.64 -0.35 10.97
CA MET A 78 -3.05 0.99 10.83
C MET A 78 -2.35 1.16 9.47
N VAL A 79 -1.69 0.11 8.97
CA VAL A 79 -1.06 0.09 7.64
C VAL A 79 -2.14 0.18 6.56
N GLU A 80 -3.25 -0.55 6.70
CA GLU A 80 -4.37 -0.46 5.77
C GLU A 80 -4.97 0.96 5.72
N ASP A 81 -5.12 1.61 6.87
CA ASP A 81 -5.66 2.97 6.94
C ASP A 81 -4.72 4.01 6.32
N LEU A 82 -3.42 3.89 6.55
CA LEU A 82 -2.42 4.73 5.87
C LEU A 82 -2.44 4.53 4.35
N ILE A 83 -2.64 3.30 3.89
CA ILE A 83 -2.83 2.98 2.47
C ILE A 83 -4.11 3.61 1.92
N ARG A 84 -5.23 3.55 2.67
CA ARG A 84 -6.51 4.20 2.29
C ARG A 84 -6.37 5.72 2.19
N GLN A 85 -5.60 6.32 3.08
CA GLN A 85 -5.28 7.75 3.08
C GLN A 85 -4.29 8.16 1.97
N GLY A 86 -3.68 7.20 1.26
CA GLY A 86 -2.67 7.47 0.24
C GLY A 86 -1.28 7.81 0.79
N LYS A 87 -1.05 7.65 2.10
CA LYS A 87 0.24 7.91 2.77
C LYS A 87 1.15 6.69 2.67
N ILE A 88 1.53 6.34 1.44
CA ILE A 88 2.24 5.08 1.14
C ILE A 88 3.61 5.00 1.82
N ASN A 89 4.32 6.13 1.94
CA ASN A 89 5.64 6.17 2.58
C ASN A 89 5.55 5.92 4.10
N GLU A 90 4.51 6.42 4.75
CA GLU A 90 4.27 6.16 6.18
C GLU A 90 3.83 4.71 6.39
N ALA A 91 2.96 4.20 5.52
CA ALA A 91 2.55 2.79 5.53
C ALA A 91 3.76 1.84 5.43
N GLN A 92 4.72 2.13 4.55
CA GLN A 92 5.94 1.33 4.43
C GLN A 92 6.75 1.35 5.72
N LYS A 93 6.97 2.53 6.33
CA LYS A 93 7.73 2.65 7.58
C LYS A 93 7.09 1.87 8.72
N GLN A 94 5.76 1.94 8.83
CA GLN A 94 5.02 1.19 9.86
C GLN A 94 5.12 -0.31 9.61
N LEU A 95 4.98 -0.75 8.35
CA LEU A 95 5.11 -2.15 7.99
C LEU A 95 6.53 -2.69 8.23
N ASP A 96 7.56 -1.90 7.97
CA ASP A 96 8.96 -2.26 8.20
C ASP A 96 9.29 -2.41 9.70
N ALA A 97 8.52 -1.76 10.57
CA ALA A 97 8.65 -1.88 12.03
C ALA A 97 7.98 -3.13 12.61
N ILE A 98 7.12 -3.80 11.84
CA ILE A 98 6.42 -5.02 12.26
C ILE A 98 7.32 -6.22 11.98
N GLU A 99 7.68 -6.94 13.04
CA GLU A 99 8.30 -8.26 12.99
C GLU A 99 7.44 -9.26 13.81
N PRO A 100 7.26 -10.51 13.36
CA PRO A 100 7.89 -11.21 12.23
C PRO A 100 7.24 -10.94 10.85
N ARG A 101 7.95 -11.29 9.78
CA ARG A 101 7.49 -11.16 8.39
C ARG A 101 6.68 -12.37 7.95
N ASP A 102 5.44 -12.40 8.39
CA ASP A 102 4.49 -13.48 8.08
C ASP A 102 3.84 -13.33 6.70
N ALA A 103 2.98 -14.29 6.33
CA ALA A 103 2.23 -14.25 5.07
C ALA A 103 1.44 -12.93 4.89
N GLU A 104 0.84 -12.43 5.97
CA GLU A 104 0.07 -11.18 5.96
C GLU A 104 0.96 -9.94 5.75
N TRP A 105 2.18 -9.94 6.29
CA TRP A 105 3.17 -8.91 6.04
C TRP A 105 3.50 -8.81 4.54
N HIS A 106 3.76 -9.96 3.90
CA HIS A 106 4.04 -10.03 2.47
C HIS A 106 2.83 -9.59 1.63
N TYR A 107 1.61 -9.91 2.08
CA TYR A 107 0.39 -9.43 1.45
C TYR A 107 0.25 -7.90 1.54
N MET A 108 0.48 -7.30 2.70
CA MET A 108 0.48 -5.85 2.87
C MET A 108 1.54 -5.16 2.02
N GLN A 109 2.75 -5.73 1.97
CA GLN A 109 3.84 -5.24 1.12
C GLN A 109 3.45 -5.26 -0.37
N ALA A 110 2.76 -6.32 -0.82
CA ALA A 110 2.25 -6.39 -2.19
C ALA A 110 1.24 -5.27 -2.48
N VAL A 111 0.35 -4.95 -1.54
CA VAL A 111 -0.62 -3.84 -1.69
C VAL A 111 0.07 -2.48 -1.76
N ILE A 112 1.10 -2.26 -0.95
CA ILE A 112 1.91 -1.03 -0.99
C ILE A 112 2.59 -0.88 -2.35
N TYR A 113 3.22 -1.93 -2.86
CA TYR A 113 3.85 -1.90 -4.19
C TYR A 113 2.84 -1.70 -5.31
N TYR A 114 1.65 -2.27 -5.21
CA TYR A 114 0.58 -2.03 -6.16
C TYR A 114 0.20 -0.54 -6.23
N LYS A 115 0.08 0.13 -5.07
CA LYS A 115 -0.19 1.58 -5.00
C LYS A 115 0.94 2.44 -5.55
N ARG A 116 2.17 1.93 -5.61
CA ARG A 116 3.34 2.60 -6.20
C ARG A 116 3.46 2.36 -7.72
N ASN A 117 2.54 1.61 -8.32
CA ASN A 117 2.62 1.12 -9.70
C ASN A 117 3.77 0.13 -9.96
N TRP A 118 4.29 -0.51 -8.91
CA TRP A 118 5.31 -1.57 -9.00
C TRP A 118 4.63 -2.93 -9.06
N HIS A 119 3.93 -3.18 -10.17
CA HIS A 119 3.06 -4.35 -10.32
C HIS A 119 3.83 -5.68 -10.36
N ILE A 120 5.06 -5.68 -10.90
CA ILE A 120 5.90 -6.88 -10.99
C ILE A 120 6.39 -7.29 -9.60
N GLU A 121 6.88 -6.33 -8.82
CA GLU A 121 7.34 -6.54 -7.44
C GLU A 121 6.17 -6.91 -6.52
N SER A 122 5.02 -6.25 -6.70
CA SER A 122 3.77 -6.57 -6.00
C SER A 122 3.38 -8.04 -6.22
N LYS A 123 3.42 -8.51 -7.47
CA LYS A 123 3.10 -9.90 -7.81
C LYS A 123 4.02 -10.89 -7.09
N LYS A 124 5.33 -10.66 -7.11
CA LYS A 124 6.31 -11.53 -6.42
C LYS A 124 6.06 -11.64 -4.92
N GLN A 125 5.75 -10.52 -4.26
CA GLN A 125 5.43 -10.53 -2.83
C GLN A 125 4.14 -11.29 -2.54
N LEU A 126 3.15 -11.17 -3.42
CA LEU A 126 1.88 -11.87 -3.29
C LEU A 126 2.03 -13.39 -3.52
N GLU A 127 2.90 -13.80 -4.45
CA GLU A 127 3.27 -15.21 -4.64
C GLU A 127 3.92 -15.80 -3.38
N LEU A 128 4.81 -15.04 -2.73
CA LEU A 128 5.39 -15.44 -1.44
C LEU A 128 4.31 -15.57 -0.34
N ALA A 129 3.37 -14.63 -0.27
CA ALA A 129 2.27 -14.70 0.69
C ALA A 129 1.40 -15.97 0.49
N VAL A 130 1.10 -16.34 -0.76
CA VAL A 130 0.37 -17.57 -1.09
C VAL A 130 1.20 -18.83 -0.78
N ALA A 131 2.52 -18.78 -0.98
CA ALA A 131 3.40 -19.90 -0.65
C ALA A 131 3.49 -20.14 0.87
N LEU A 132 3.46 -19.07 1.67
CA LEU A 132 3.47 -19.12 3.13
C LEU A 132 2.11 -19.56 3.70
N ASP A 133 1.01 -19.07 3.12
CA ASP A 133 -0.35 -19.46 3.51
C ASP A 133 -1.19 -19.84 2.27
N PRO A 134 -1.10 -21.11 1.82
CA PRO A 134 -1.86 -21.59 0.68
C PRO A 134 -3.35 -21.78 0.99
N GLY A 135 -3.74 -21.80 2.26
CA GLY A 135 -5.14 -21.94 2.68
C GLY A 135 -5.96 -20.67 2.49
N ASN A 136 -5.30 -19.53 2.32
CA ASN A 136 -5.97 -18.24 2.23
C ASN A 136 -6.43 -17.90 0.82
N ALA A 137 -7.73 -18.09 0.56
CA ALA A 137 -8.36 -17.75 -0.70
C ALA A 137 -8.25 -16.24 -1.05
N LYS A 138 -8.10 -15.34 -0.07
CA LYS A 138 -7.95 -13.89 -0.31
C LYS A 138 -6.68 -13.62 -1.12
N TYR A 139 -5.57 -14.28 -0.77
CA TYR A 139 -4.27 -14.05 -1.43
C TYR A 139 -4.29 -14.56 -2.87
N GLN A 140 -4.83 -15.76 -3.09
CA GLN A 140 -4.97 -16.35 -4.42
C GLN A 140 -5.87 -15.50 -5.33
N ASN A 141 -7.02 -15.04 -4.81
CA ASN A 141 -7.94 -14.19 -5.56
C ASN A 141 -7.30 -12.85 -5.94
N THR A 142 -6.56 -12.22 -5.02
CA THR A 142 -5.83 -10.97 -5.31
C THR A 142 -4.75 -11.19 -6.36
N LEU A 143 -4.07 -12.35 -6.35
CA LEU A 143 -3.03 -12.68 -7.31
C LEU A 143 -3.56 -12.89 -8.71
N ASN A 144 -4.70 -13.56 -8.84
CA ASN A 144 -5.39 -13.74 -10.11
C ASN A 144 -5.79 -12.38 -10.69
N LYS A 145 -6.42 -11.52 -9.87
CA LYS A 145 -6.79 -10.15 -10.27
C LYS A 145 -5.59 -9.31 -10.69
N LEU A 146 -4.49 -9.36 -9.94
CA LEU A 146 -3.28 -8.63 -10.26
C LEU A 146 -2.67 -9.11 -11.58
N THR A 147 -2.59 -10.43 -11.79
CA THR A 147 -2.08 -11.03 -13.03
C THR A 147 -2.92 -10.62 -14.23
N GLU A 148 -4.25 -10.62 -14.10
CA GLU A 148 -5.17 -10.14 -15.13
C GLU A 148 -4.96 -8.66 -15.44
N SER A 149 -4.81 -7.81 -14.42
CA SER A 149 -4.57 -6.37 -14.60
C SER A 149 -3.25 -6.09 -15.33
N ILE A 150 -2.19 -6.86 -15.05
CA ILE A 150 -0.90 -6.74 -15.73
C ILE A 150 -1.03 -7.14 -17.20
N ASN A 151 -1.70 -8.25 -17.48
CA ASN A 151 -1.92 -8.74 -18.85
C ASN A 151 -2.76 -7.76 -19.68
N ASN A 152 -3.80 -7.18 -19.08
CA ASN A 152 -4.66 -6.19 -19.74
C ASN A 152 -3.91 -4.87 -20.01
N SER A 153 -3.05 -4.44 -19.07
CA SER A 153 -2.20 -3.25 -19.25
C SER A 153 -1.26 -3.41 -20.46
N ASN A 154 -0.70 -4.59 -20.66
CA ASN A 154 0.13 -4.92 -21.82
C ASN A 154 -0.69 -5.03 -23.12
N ALA A 155 -1.91 -5.57 -23.06
CA ALA A 155 -2.81 -5.66 -24.22
C ALA A 155 -3.31 -4.28 -24.70
N GLN A 156 -3.57 -3.36 -23.76
CA GLN A 156 -4.03 -2.01 -24.10
C GLN A 156 -2.91 -1.17 -24.74
N GLN A 157 -1.64 -1.38 -24.34
CA GLN A 157 -0.49 -0.80 -25.03
C GLN A 157 -0.32 -1.34 -26.46
N GLN A 158 -0.64 -2.62 -26.72
CA GLN A 158 -0.67 -3.16 -28.09
C GLN A 158 -1.81 -2.60 -28.96
N SER A 159 -2.91 -2.14 -28.35
CA SER A 159 -4.03 -1.54 -29.08
C SER A 159 -3.84 -0.06 -29.45
N ALA A 160 -2.97 0.67 -28.74
CA ALA A 160 -2.61 2.07 -29.06
C ALA A 160 -1.69 2.18 -30.29
N GLN A 161 -1.03 1.10 -30.68
CA GLN A 161 -0.24 1.03 -31.91
C GLN A 161 -1.03 0.47 -33.11
N GLY A 162 -2.35 0.24 -32.95
CA GLY A 162 -3.17 -0.46 -33.94
C GLY A 162 -4.54 0.15 -34.25
N ARG A 163 -4.91 1.35 -33.76
CA ARG A 163 -6.28 1.88 -33.98
C ARG A 163 -6.38 3.37 -34.27
N GLY A 164 -5.80 3.77 -35.41
CA GLY A 164 -6.26 4.91 -36.22
C GLY A 164 -7.27 4.47 -37.29
N GLY A 165 -8.14 3.49 -36.98
CA GLY A 165 -9.12 2.96 -37.91
C GLY A 165 -10.49 3.55 -37.63
N TYR A 166 -10.95 4.44 -38.51
CA TYR A 166 -12.33 4.88 -38.60
C TYR A 166 -13.26 3.66 -38.57
N ALA A 167 -14.15 3.62 -37.57
CA ALA A 167 -15.29 2.74 -37.59
C ALA A 167 -16.15 3.09 -38.83
N ARG A 168 -16.08 2.24 -39.86
CA ARG A 168 -17.12 2.14 -40.87
C ARG A 168 -18.40 1.66 -40.18
N PRO A 169 -19.57 2.30 -40.37
CA PRO A 169 -20.81 1.57 -40.29
C PRO A 169 -20.90 0.69 -41.54
N ASP A 170 -21.03 -0.61 -41.31
CA ASP A 170 -21.63 -1.60 -42.20
C ASP A 170 -21.19 -1.62 -43.68
N ALA A 171 -20.26 -2.52 -44.00
CA ALA A 171 -20.30 -3.28 -45.26
C ALA A 171 -19.30 -4.45 -45.16
N GLN A 172 -19.86 -5.63 -44.93
CA GLN A 172 -19.42 -6.96 -45.35
C GLN A 172 -17.99 -7.14 -45.89
N ALA A 173 -17.33 -8.16 -45.33
CA ALA A 173 -16.31 -9.02 -45.95
C ALA A 173 -14.82 -8.72 -45.69
N ALA A 174 -14.26 -9.66 -44.91
CA ALA A 174 -13.03 -10.40 -45.19
C ALA A 174 -11.67 -9.66 -45.20
N GLY A 175 -10.84 -10.01 -44.21
CA GLY A 175 -9.47 -10.44 -44.48
C GLY A 175 -8.35 -9.41 -44.25
N ASN A 176 -7.62 -9.62 -43.15
CA ASN A 176 -6.20 -9.34 -42.94
C ASN A 176 -5.62 -7.95 -43.30
N ALA A 177 -5.40 -7.17 -42.25
CA ALA A 177 -4.46 -6.04 -42.23
C ALA A 177 -3.09 -6.49 -41.71
N ALA A 178 -2.00 -6.07 -42.37
CA ALA A 178 -0.68 -5.85 -41.77
C ALA A 178 0.14 -4.84 -42.60
N THR A 179 -0.17 -3.56 -42.39
CA THR A 179 0.76 -2.43 -42.22
C THR A 179 2.18 -2.51 -42.81
N ALA A 180 2.31 -2.06 -44.06
CA ALA A 180 3.46 -1.29 -44.58
C ALA A 180 3.03 -0.29 -45.70
N SER A 181 1.73 -0.08 -45.89
CA SER A 181 1.17 0.42 -47.17
C SER A 181 0.29 1.65 -47.05
N ALA A 182 0.27 2.36 -45.91
CA ALA A 182 -0.59 3.54 -45.76
C ALA A 182 -0.07 4.75 -46.56
N CYS A 183 1.23 5.06 -46.44
CA CYS A 183 1.88 6.12 -47.22
C CYS A 183 1.89 5.81 -48.73
N CYS A 184 2.19 4.56 -49.09
CA CYS A 184 2.16 4.10 -50.47
C CYS A 184 0.73 4.16 -51.07
N ASN A 185 -0.31 3.83 -50.29
CA ASN A 185 -1.70 3.97 -50.77
C ASN A 185 -2.11 5.42 -51.01
N THR A 186 -1.65 6.36 -50.20
CA THR A 186 -2.00 7.79 -50.40
C THR A 186 -1.35 8.31 -51.69
N CYS A 187 -0.08 8.00 -51.93
CA CYS A 187 0.60 8.38 -53.17
C CYS A 187 0.01 7.68 -54.41
N SER A 188 -0.33 6.39 -54.32
CA SER A 188 -1.00 5.68 -55.41
C SER A 188 -2.40 6.21 -55.71
N THR A 189 -3.14 6.64 -54.69
CA THR A 189 -4.46 7.26 -54.86
C THR A 189 -4.35 8.63 -55.51
N LEU A 190 -3.32 9.42 -55.16
CA LEU A 190 -3.07 10.73 -55.76
C LEU A 190 -2.60 10.61 -57.22
N ILE A 191 -1.74 9.63 -57.54
CA ILE A 191 -1.36 9.33 -58.94
C ILE A 191 -2.57 8.86 -59.75
N CYS A 192 -3.44 8.00 -59.20
CA CYS A 192 -4.66 7.60 -59.89
C CYS A 192 -5.64 8.78 -60.09
N CYS A 193 -5.76 9.69 -59.12
CA CYS A 193 -6.56 10.91 -59.28
C CYS A 193 -5.94 11.87 -60.31
N ASP A 194 -4.61 11.95 -60.40
CA ASP A 194 -3.89 12.74 -61.40
C ASP A 194 -4.10 12.17 -62.82
N CYS A 195 -3.96 10.84 -62.99
CA CYS A 195 -4.25 10.16 -64.25
C CYS A 195 -5.74 10.20 -64.64
N LEU A 196 -6.67 10.19 -63.67
CA LEU A 196 -8.11 10.31 -63.93
C LEU A 196 -8.52 11.75 -64.27
N CYS A 197 -7.83 12.75 -63.71
CA CYS A 197 -7.99 14.15 -64.09
C CYS A 197 -7.44 14.44 -65.50
N GLU A 198 -6.37 13.77 -65.93
CA GLU A 198 -5.89 13.85 -67.33
C GLU A 198 -6.83 13.14 -68.33
N CYS A 199 -7.58 12.11 -67.90
CA CYS A 199 -8.55 11.44 -68.78
C CYS A 199 -9.88 12.18 -68.94
N CYS A 200 -10.16 13.20 -68.13
CA CYS A 200 -11.40 13.98 -68.15
C CYS A 200 -11.22 15.46 -68.53
N GLY A 201 -10.14 15.79 -69.26
CA GLY A 201 -10.04 17.00 -70.09
C GLY A 201 -10.08 18.33 -69.34
N GLY A 202 -8.89 18.86 -69.01
CA GLY A 202 -8.73 20.24 -68.55
C GLY A 202 -7.27 20.65 -68.42
N ASP A 203 -6.65 20.98 -69.55
CA ASP A 203 -5.30 21.59 -69.63
C ASP A 203 -5.27 22.94 -68.89
N LEU A 204 -4.26 23.14 -68.03
CA LEU A 204 -3.88 24.50 -67.67
C LEU A 204 -2.40 24.75 -67.41
N ILE A 205 -1.48 23.81 -67.71
CA ILE A 205 -0.04 24.11 -67.85
C ILE A 205 0.62 23.04 -68.76
N PRO A 206 1.19 23.40 -69.93
CA PRO A 206 1.97 22.47 -70.75
C PRO A 206 3.29 22.15 -70.04
N CYS A 207 3.51 20.88 -69.71
CA CYS A 207 4.80 20.40 -69.24
C CYS A 207 5.74 20.20 -70.45
N CYS A 208 6.74 21.08 -70.57
CA CYS A 208 7.96 20.86 -71.36
C CYS A 208 8.83 19.75 -70.75
#